data_AF-A0A119CWH8-F1
#
_entry.id   AF-A0A119CWH8-F1
#
_cell.length_a   1.000
_cell.length_b   1.000
_cell.length_c   1.000
_cell.angle_alpha   90.00
_cell.angle_beta   90.00
_cell.angle_gamma   90.00
#
_symmetry.space_group_name_H-M   'P 1'
#
loop_
_entity.id
_entity.type
_entity.pdbx_description
1 polymer ?
#
loop_
_entity_poly.entity_id
_entity_poly.type
_entity_poly.pdbx_seq_one_letter_code
_entity_poly.pdbx_strand_id
1 'polypeptide(L)'
;MEERFYREQEIARLPDFIPATTYNLAHTLLARAGQCLFVPIRSLQYMAVLDAEEFIFVDSQNKAWVELAWQHFRPQARSALDERVPFEVVHYAPQAAETMKRLPGEFHKALLVLAERDLPQQDARVLPLVRR
;
A
#
# COMPACT_ATOMS: atom_id res chain seq x y z
N MET A 1 18.38 -6.39 -8.20
CA MET A 1 17.92 -7.62 -7.53
C MET A 1 16.47 -7.78 -7.94
N GLU A 2 16.08 -8.92 -8.51
CA GLU A 2 14.73 -9.16 -9.02
C GLU A 2 14.00 -10.04 -8.00
N GLU A 3 12.92 -9.53 -7.40
CA GLU A 3 12.03 -10.32 -6.55
C GLU A 3 10.81 -10.74 -7.37
N ARG A 4 10.42 -12.01 -7.25
CA ARG A 4 9.29 -12.59 -7.98
C ARG A 4 8.25 -13.09 -6.99
N PHE A 5 7.03 -12.61 -7.15
CA PHE A 5 5.87 -13.02 -6.38
C PHE A 5 4.93 -13.81 -7.29
N TYR A 6 4.49 -14.96 -6.80
CA TYR A 6 3.57 -15.86 -7.47
C TYR A 6 2.17 -15.66 -6.88
N ARG A 7 1.16 -15.72 -7.74
CA ARG A 7 -0.25 -15.61 -7.36
C ARG A 7 -0.95 -16.88 -7.79
N GLU A 8 -1.80 -17.40 -6.92
CA GLU A 8 -2.69 -18.51 -7.24
C GLU A 8 -3.86 -18.03 -8.12
N GLN A 9 -4.75 -18.96 -8.47
CA GLN A 9 -6.00 -18.60 -9.14
C GLN A 9 -6.83 -17.64 -8.29
N GLU A 10 -7.35 -16.58 -8.91
CA GLU A 10 -8.28 -15.64 -8.26
C GLU A 10 -9.51 -16.41 -7.73
N ILE A 11 -9.74 -16.31 -6.42
CA ILE A 11 -10.90 -16.90 -5.73
C ILE A 11 -12.06 -15.91 -5.75
N ALA A 12 -11.77 -14.62 -5.54
CA ALA A 12 -12.75 -13.56 -5.52
C ALA A 12 -12.12 -12.21 -5.84
N ARG A 13 -12.93 -11.32 -6.43
CA ARG A 13 -12.63 -9.90 -6.61
C ARG A 13 -13.80 -9.07 -6.12
N LEU A 14 -13.51 -8.12 -5.25
CA LEU A 14 -14.52 -7.30 -4.58
C LEU A 14 -14.15 -5.82 -4.68
N PRO A 15 -15.13 -4.92 -4.91
CA PRO A 15 -14.88 -3.50 -4.79
C PRO A 15 -14.72 -3.11 -3.32
N ASP A 16 -13.76 -2.24 -3.03
CA ASP A 16 -13.54 -1.71 -1.68
C ASP A 16 -13.01 -0.26 -1.72
N PHE A 17 -12.88 0.37 -0.56
CA PHE A 17 -12.46 1.76 -0.41
C PHE A 17 -11.34 1.89 0.61
N ILE A 18 -10.25 2.56 0.22
CA ILE A 18 -9.15 2.90 1.11
C ILE A 18 -9.25 4.38 1.52
N PRO A 19 -8.98 4.73 2.78
CA PRO A 19 -8.88 6.14 3.18
C PRO A 19 -7.85 6.90 2.34
N ALA A 20 -8.18 8.14 1.95
CA ALA A 20 -7.28 8.99 1.18
C ALA A 20 -5.94 9.19 1.89
N THR A 21 -5.97 9.29 3.22
CA THR A 21 -4.77 9.41 4.07
C THR A 21 -3.82 8.23 3.89
N THR A 22 -4.34 7.01 3.92
CA THR A 22 -3.54 5.78 3.72
C THR A 22 -3.01 5.70 2.30
N TYR A 23 -3.85 5.97 1.30
CA TYR A 23 -3.46 5.94 -0.12
C TYR A 23 -2.37 6.98 -0.43
N ASN A 24 -2.58 8.24 -0.03
CA ASN A 24 -1.63 9.32 -0.28
C ASN A 24 -0.31 9.07 0.45
N LEU A 25 -0.34 8.52 1.67
CA LEU A 25 0.87 8.17 2.42
C LEU A 25 1.66 7.07 1.72
N ALA A 26 0.98 6.00 1.29
CA ALA A 26 1.58 4.90 0.53
C ALA A 26 2.29 5.40 -0.73
N HIS A 27 1.59 6.21 -1.55
CA HIS A 27 2.18 6.79 -2.76
C HIS A 27 3.32 7.77 -2.49
N THR A 28 3.24 8.55 -1.40
CA THR A 28 4.32 9.48 -1.01
C THR A 28 5.59 8.70 -0.66
N LEU A 29 5.47 7.61 0.09
CA LEU A 29 6.61 6.77 0.45
C LEU A 29 7.15 6.02 -0.77
N LEU A 30 6.27 5.51 -1.63
CA LEU A 30 6.66 4.84 -2.88
C LEU A 30 7.46 5.78 -3.79
N ALA A 31 7.00 7.02 -3.98
CA ALA A 31 7.70 8.01 -4.79
C ALA A 31 9.11 8.34 -4.26
N ARG A 32 9.35 8.19 -2.94
CA ARG A 32 10.68 8.34 -2.33
C ARG A 32 11.55 7.10 -2.50
N ALA A 33 10.94 5.91 -2.41
CA ALA A 33 11.62 4.63 -2.58
C ALA A 33 11.99 4.34 -4.05
N GLY A 34 11.28 4.96 -5.00
CA GLY A 34 11.53 4.84 -6.44
C GLY A 34 10.50 3.95 -7.11
N GLN A 35 10.87 2.69 -7.39
CA GLN A 35 10.05 1.78 -8.20
C GLN A 35 9.17 0.84 -7.36
N CYS A 36 9.62 0.46 -6.17
CA CYS A 36 8.96 -0.52 -5.33
C CYS A 36 9.22 -0.21 -3.86
N LEU A 37 8.20 -0.40 -3.01
CA LEU A 37 8.29 -0.19 -1.57
C LEU A 37 7.87 -1.43 -0.81
N PHE A 38 8.73 -1.85 0.13
CA PHE A 38 8.48 -2.98 1.02
C PHE A 38 8.07 -2.46 2.41
N VAL A 39 6.86 -2.82 2.84
CA VAL A 39 6.26 -2.37 4.09
C VAL A 39 5.97 -3.58 4.98
N PRO A 40 6.80 -3.86 6.00
CA PRO A 40 6.57 -4.98 6.90
C PRO A 40 5.43 -4.70 7.88
N ILE A 41 4.38 -5.52 7.85
CA ILE A 41 3.22 -5.45 8.74
C ILE A 41 3.40 -6.49 9.86
N ARG A 42 4.21 -6.13 10.86
CA ARG A 42 4.67 -7.06 11.91
C ARG A 42 3.53 -7.69 12.73
N SER A 43 2.44 -6.95 12.95
CA SER A 43 1.29 -7.42 13.73
C SER A 43 0.51 -8.55 13.07
N LEU A 44 0.64 -8.68 11.74
CA LEU A 44 0.04 -9.76 10.96
C LEU A 44 1.08 -10.77 10.46
N GLN A 45 2.37 -10.49 10.60
CA GLN A 45 3.47 -11.23 9.97
C GLN A 45 3.39 -11.20 8.44
N TYR A 46 3.00 -10.05 7.87
CA TYR A 46 2.89 -9.87 6.42
C TYR A 46 3.95 -8.89 5.92
N MET A 47 4.25 -8.98 4.63
CA MET A 47 4.95 -7.96 3.88
C MET A 47 3.98 -7.40 2.84
N ALA A 48 3.77 -6.09 2.86
CA ALA A 48 3.15 -5.41 1.73
C ALA A 48 4.25 -4.96 0.76
N VAL A 49 4.04 -5.21 -0.52
CA VAL A 49 4.92 -4.75 -1.59
C VAL A 49 4.09 -3.88 -2.49
N LEU A 50 4.50 -2.62 -2.62
CA LEU A 50 3.77 -1.60 -3.35
C LEU A 50 4.56 -1.23 -4.59
N ASP A 51 3.87 -1.19 -5.72
CA ASP A 51 4.36 -0.54 -6.93
C ASP A 51 3.34 0.51 -7.42
N ALA A 52 3.54 1.00 -8.65
CA ALA A 52 2.68 2.03 -9.23
C ALA A 52 1.28 1.52 -9.64
N GLU A 53 1.10 0.21 -9.77
CA GLU A 53 -0.10 -0.43 -10.32
C GLU A 53 -0.93 -1.14 -9.23
N GLU A 54 -0.28 -1.88 -8.34
CA GLU A 54 -0.92 -2.68 -7.31
C GLU A 54 -0.16 -2.73 -5.98
N PHE A 55 -0.89 -3.02 -4.91
CA PHE A 55 -0.30 -3.38 -3.61
C PHE A 55 -0.55 -4.86 -3.38
N ILE A 56 0.52 -5.66 -3.31
CA ILE A 56 0.43 -7.09 -3.00
C ILE A 56 0.79 -7.33 -1.54
N PHE A 57 0.12 -8.31 -0.92
CA PHE A 57 0.36 -8.69 0.46
C PHE A 57 0.73 -10.16 0.52
N VAL A 58 1.93 -10.43 1.03
CA VAL A 58 2.49 -11.78 1.15
C VAL A 58 2.70 -12.13 2.61
N ASP A 59 2.47 -13.38 2.96
CA ASP A 59 2.83 -13.89 4.30
C ASP A 59 4.36 -13.91 4.42
N SER A 60 4.88 -13.46 5.56
CA SER A 60 6.32 -13.50 5.85
C SER A 60 6.89 -14.92 5.96
N GLN A 61 6.04 -15.94 6.19
CA GLN A 61 6.39 -17.35 6.18
C GLN A 61 6.48 -17.89 4.74
N ASN A 62 5.58 -17.44 3.86
CA ASN A 62 5.53 -17.80 2.43
C ASN A 62 5.74 -16.56 1.56
N LYS A 63 6.94 -15.97 1.65
CA LYS A 63 7.28 -14.68 1.01
C LYS A 63 7.11 -14.64 -0.51
N ALA A 64 7.02 -15.81 -1.16
CA ALA A 64 6.86 -15.92 -2.60
C ALA A 64 5.39 -15.89 -3.05
N TRP A 65 4.41 -16.06 -2.15
CA TRP A 65 3.01 -16.24 -2.51
C TRP A 65 2.15 -15.04 -2.08
N VAL A 66 1.44 -14.47 -3.06
CA VAL A 66 0.48 -13.40 -2.83
C VAL A 66 -0.81 -14.00 -2.30
N GLU A 67 -1.22 -13.58 -1.10
CA GLU A 67 -2.50 -14.01 -0.53
C GLU A 67 -3.66 -13.12 -1.00
N LEU A 68 -3.40 -11.82 -1.10
CA LEU A 68 -4.34 -10.85 -1.62
C LEU A 68 -3.61 -9.66 -2.24
N ALA A 69 -4.28 -9.01 -3.19
CA ALA A 69 -3.78 -7.81 -3.84
C ALA A 69 -4.86 -6.72 -3.86
N TRP A 70 -4.43 -5.48 -3.77
CA TRP A 70 -5.26 -4.30 -4.02
C TRP A 70 -4.87 -3.73 -5.37
N GLN A 71 -5.81 -3.72 -6.29
CA GLN A 71 -5.60 -3.39 -7.70
C GLN A 71 -6.57 -2.29 -8.13
N HIS A 72 -6.30 -1.72 -9.31
CA HIS A 72 -7.22 -0.80 -9.99
C HIS A 72 -7.65 0.38 -9.11
N PHE A 73 -6.70 1.02 -8.42
CA PHE A 73 -6.96 2.25 -7.70
C PHE A 73 -7.47 3.32 -8.66
N ARG A 74 -8.61 3.95 -8.34
CA ARG A 74 -9.21 5.01 -9.17
C ARG A 74 -9.23 6.33 -8.40
N PRO A 75 -8.07 6.95 -8.15
CA PRO A 75 -8.00 8.22 -7.42
C PRO A 75 -8.60 9.39 -8.19
N GLN A 76 -8.90 9.27 -9.49
CA GLN A 76 -9.60 10.30 -10.27
C GLN A 76 -11.13 10.23 -10.12
N ALA A 77 -11.67 9.16 -9.55
CA ALA A 77 -13.11 9.02 -9.34
C ALA A 77 -13.65 9.84 -8.15
N ARG A 78 -12.74 10.42 -7.34
CA ARG A 78 -13.07 11.25 -6.18
C ARG A 78 -13.25 12.72 -6.58
N SER A 79 -14.14 13.41 -5.90
CA SER A 79 -14.40 14.84 -6.08
C SER A 79 -13.54 15.72 -5.17
N ALA A 80 -12.95 15.15 -4.12
CA ALA A 80 -12.09 15.85 -3.17
C ALA A 80 -10.83 15.05 -2.77
N LEU A 81 -9.80 15.72 -2.27
CA LEU A 81 -8.50 15.10 -1.94
C LEU A 81 -8.53 14.20 -0.69
N ASP A 82 -9.52 14.40 0.17
CA ASP A 82 -9.76 13.68 1.42
C ASP A 82 -10.78 12.54 1.28
N GLU A 83 -11.47 12.46 0.15
CA GLU A 83 -12.37 11.37 -0.17
C GLU A 83 -11.62 10.04 -0.37
N ARG A 84 -12.28 8.96 0.08
CA ARG A 84 -11.77 7.59 -0.03
C ARG A 84 -11.53 7.21 -1.48
N VAL A 85 -10.47 6.46 -1.73
CA VAL A 85 -10.12 5.99 -3.07
C VAL A 85 -10.74 4.61 -3.29
N PRO A 86 -11.59 4.45 -4.32
CA PRO A 86 -12.09 3.15 -4.71
C PRO A 86 -10.97 2.30 -5.33
N PHE A 87 -10.97 1.01 -4.99
CA PHE A 87 -10.06 0.01 -5.54
C PHE A 87 -10.75 -1.37 -5.57
N GLU A 88 -10.06 -2.36 -6.10
CA GLU A 88 -10.53 -3.75 -6.11
C GLU A 88 -9.59 -4.62 -5.26
N VAL A 89 -10.15 -5.35 -4.31
CA VAL A 89 -9.42 -6.38 -3.57
C VAL A 89 -9.57 -7.72 -4.29
N VAL A 90 -8.45 -8.38 -4.54
CA VAL A 90 -8.37 -9.70 -5.16
C VAL A 90 -7.87 -10.69 -4.13
N HIS A 91 -8.61 -11.77 -3.90
CA HIS A 91 -8.25 -12.84 -2.99
C HIS A 91 -7.68 -14.03 -3.77
N TYR A 92 -6.50 -14.48 -3.37
CA TYR A 92 -5.86 -15.70 -3.88
C TYR A 92 -5.81 -16.82 -2.82
N ALA A 93 -6.05 -16.47 -1.55
CA ALA A 93 -6.13 -17.42 -0.44
C ALA A 93 -7.50 -17.37 0.27
N PRO A 94 -8.03 -18.50 0.78
CA PRO A 94 -9.30 -18.51 1.51
C PRO A 94 -9.30 -17.65 2.78
N GLN A 95 -8.16 -17.57 3.49
CA GLN A 95 -8.00 -16.72 4.68
C GLN A 95 -7.99 -15.21 4.37
N ALA A 96 -7.84 -14.81 3.10
CA ALA A 96 -7.73 -13.40 2.71
C ALA A 96 -8.93 -12.56 3.20
N ALA A 97 -10.14 -13.13 3.19
CA ALA A 97 -11.33 -12.43 3.66
C ALA A 97 -11.30 -12.10 5.16
N GLU A 98 -10.65 -12.94 5.98
CA GLU A 98 -10.47 -12.68 7.41
C GLU A 98 -9.33 -11.68 7.63
N THR A 99 -8.21 -11.85 6.92
CA THR A 99 -7.08 -10.91 6.93
C THR A 99 -7.53 -9.50 6.56
N MET A 100 -8.40 -9.35 5.54
CA MET A 100 -8.90 -8.07 5.06
C MET A 100 -9.64 -7.26 6.14
N LYS A 101 -10.20 -7.89 7.18
CA LYS A 101 -10.87 -7.16 8.28
C LYS A 101 -9.90 -6.33 9.12
N ARG A 102 -8.64 -6.78 9.24
CA ARG A 102 -7.61 -6.14 10.07
C ARG A 102 -6.56 -5.42 9.23
N LEU A 103 -6.32 -5.91 8.01
CA LEU A 103 -5.23 -5.48 7.17
C LEU A 103 -5.21 -3.97 6.88
N PRO A 104 -6.30 -3.28 6.52
CA PRO A 104 -6.24 -1.85 6.24
C PRO A 104 -5.73 -1.01 7.41
N GLY A 105 -6.18 -1.34 8.63
CA GLY A 105 -5.75 -0.65 9.84
C GLY A 105 -4.29 -0.93 10.19
N GLU A 106 -3.86 -2.19 10.11
CA GLU A 106 -2.48 -2.57 10.41
C GLU A 106 -1.49 -2.08 9.33
N PHE A 107 -1.90 -2.08 8.07
CA PHE A 107 -1.14 -1.51 6.96
C PHE A 107 -0.93 -0.01 7.14
N HIS A 108 -1.98 0.73 7.50
CA HIS A 108 -1.85 2.16 7.75
C HIS A 108 -0.85 2.45 8.89
N LYS A 109 -0.91 1.69 9.99
CA LYS A 109 0.07 1.81 11.08
C LYS A 109 1.50 1.49 10.61
N ALA A 110 1.67 0.45 9.80
CA ALA A 110 2.98 0.11 9.25
C ALA A 110 3.55 1.23 8.35
N LEU A 111 2.70 1.88 7.54
CA LEU A 111 3.10 3.05 6.75
C LEU A 111 3.52 4.23 7.63
N LEU A 112 2.81 4.50 8.74
CA LEU A 112 3.18 5.57 9.67
C LEU A 112 4.55 5.32 10.30
N VAL A 113 4.80 4.10 10.78
CA VAL A 113 6.12 3.72 11.34
C VAL A 113 7.23 3.85 10.30
N LEU A 114 6.96 3.49 9.04
CA LEU A 114 7.92 3.67 7.96
C LEU A 114 8.18 5.15 7.68
N ALA A 115 7.13 5.97 7.62
CA ALA A 115 7.23 7.41 7.40
C ALA A 115 8.02 8.12 8.49
N GLU A 116 7.88 7.71 9.76
CA GLU A 116 8.66 8.23 10.88
C GLU A 116 10.16 7.95 10.73
N ARG A 117 10.53 6.78 10.19
CA ARG A 117 11.93 6.41 9.92
C ARG A 117 12.51 7.18 8.73
N ASP A 118 11.67 7.49 7.75
CA ASP A 118 12.04 8.23 6.53
C ASP A 118 11.99 9.75 6.71
N LEU A 119 11.72 10.27 7.92
CA LEU A 119 11.77 11.71 8.14
C LEU A 119 13.21 12.20 7.90
N PRO A 120 13.44 13.10 6.92
CA PRO A 120 14.76 13.67 6.72
C PRO A 120 15.17 14.41 8.00
N GLN A 121 16.32 14.02 8.56
CA GLN A 121 16.95 14.67 9.72
C GLN A 121 17.50 16.07 9.39
N GLN A 122 17.26 16.58 8.18
CA GLN A 122 17.73 17.88 7.71
C GLN A 122 16.60 18.90 7.76
N ASP A 123 16.91 20.11 8.22
CA ASP A 123 15.97 21.22 8.29
C ASP A 123 15.37 21.53 6.91
N ALA A 124 14.05 21.69 6.86
CA ALA A 124 13.35 22.11 5.65
C ALA A 124 13.82 23.50 5.22
N ARG A 125 14.27 23.64 3.96
CA ARG A 125 14.62 24.94 3.39
C ARG A 125 13.40 25.57 2.74
N VAL A 126 13.06 26.79 3.16
CA VAL A 126 12.01 27.59 2.52
C VAL A 126 12.48 27.96 1.11
N LEU A 127 11.74 27.50 0.10
CA LEU A 127 11.95 27.91 -1.29
C LEU A 127 11.19 29.23 -1.53
N PRO A 128 11.86 30.32 -1.94
CA PRO A 128 11.17 31.56 -2.26
C PRO A 128 10.29 31.35 -3.51
N LEU A 129 9.02 31.72 -3.40
CA LEU A 129 8.09 31.62 -4.50
C LEU A 129 8.33 32.79 -5.47
N VAL A 130 9.08 32.54 -6.55
CA VAL A 130 9.32 33.56 -7.57
C VAL A 130 8.09 33.65 -8.48
N ARG A 131 7.28 34.70 -8.32
CA ARG A 131 6.23 35.04 -9.29
C ARG A 131 6.90 35.58 -10.56
N ARG A 132 6.68 34.92 -11.69
CA ARG A 132 6.98 35.45 -13.02
C ARG A 132 5.82 36.27 -13.53
#